data_AF-A0A453S8T3-F1
#
_entry.id   AF-A0A453S8T3-F1
#
_cell.length_a   1.000
_cell.length_b   1.000
_cell.length_c   1.000
_cell.angle_alpha   90.00
_cell.angle_beta   90.00
_cell.angle_gamma   90.00
#
_symmetry.space_group_name_H-M   'P 1'
#
loop_
_entity.id
_entity.type
_entity.pdbx_description
1 polymer ?
#
loop_
_entity_poly.entity_id
_entity_poly.type
_entity_poly.pdbx_seq_one_letter_code
_entity_poly.pdbx_strand_id
1 'polypeptide(L)'
;FEHVCGSYILYWYLLPSLALCQNGHTLCSTCKARVHNRCPTCRQELGDIRCLALEKVAESLELPCKYYSLGCPEIFPYYSKLKHESQCNFRPYSCPYAGSECSVVGDIPFLVSHLRDDHKVDMHSGCTFNHRYVKSNPREVENATWMLTVFHCFGQYFCLHFEAFQLGMAPVYMAFLRFMGDENDARNYSYSLEVGANGRKMIWEGTPRSIRDSHRKVRDSHDGLIIQRNMALFFSGGERKELKLRVTGRIWKEQ
;
A
#
# COMPACT_ATOMS: atom_id res chain seq x y z
N PHE A 1 -23.28 28.56 12.87
CA PHE A 1 -22.62 27.38 13.47
C PHE A 1 -23.09 26.08 12.81
N GLU A 2 -24.41 25.84 12.66
CA GLU A 2 -24.95 24.63 12.00
C GLU A 2 -24.60 24.50 10.50
N HIS A 3 -24.46 25.59 9.74
CA HIS A 3 -24.10 25.46 8.31
C HIS A 3 -22.60 25.26 8.03
N VAL A 4 -21.73 25.35 9.05
CA VAL A 4 -20.27 25.14 8.91
C VAL A 4 -19.80 23.87 9.64
N CYS A 5 -20.51 23.45 10.70
CA CYS A 5 -20.21 22.24 11.49
C CYS A 5 -21.42 21.30 11.73
N GLY A 6 -22.61 21.60 11.20
CA GLY A 6 -23.87 20.97 11.64
C GLY A 6 -24.35 19.76 10.85
N SER A 7 -23.55 19.15 9.99
CA SER A 7 -23.93 17.86 9.38
C SER A 7 -23.47 16.66 10.20
N TYR A 8 -22.58 16.84 11.18
CA TYR A 8 -22.07 15.71 11.96
C TYR A 8 -21.64 16.17 13.36
N ILE A 9 -22.54 16.01 14.34
CA ILE A 9 -22.16 15.97 15.77
C ILE A 9 -21.01 14.97 16.00
N LEU A 10 -20.88 13.96 15.12
CA LEU A 10 -19.78 12.99 15.07
C LEU A 10 -18.39 13.55 14.65
N TYR A 11 -18.30 14.71 13.99
CA TYR A 11 -17.01 15.29 13.56
C TYR A 11 -16.35 16.22 14.60
N TRP A 12 -17.05 16.58 15.68
CA TRP A 12 -16.47 17.33 16.79
C TRP A 12 -15.40 16.53 17.54
N TYR A 13 -15.47 15.20 17.46
CA TYR A 13 -14.60 14.27 18.18
C TYR A 13 -13.25 14.02 17.51
N LEU A 14 -12.94 14.73 16.41
CA LEU A 14 -11.85 14.32 15.52
C LEU A 14 -10.52 15.04 15.69
N LEU A 15 -10.34 16.10 16.50
CA LEU A 15 -9.11 16.90 16.35
C LEU A 15 -8.38 17.32 17.64
N PRO A 16 -7.03 17.14 17.70
CA PRO A 16 -6.21 17.30 18.90
C PRO A 16 -5.74 18.74 19.14
N SER A 17 -6.14 19.69 18.28
CA SER A 17 -5.83 21.12 18.45
C SER A 17 -7.06 21.96 18.16
N LEU A 18 -7.65 22.48 19.25
CA LEU A 18 -8.76 23.41 19.22
C LEU A 18 -8.24 24.81 19.47
N ALA A 19 -8.28 25.65 18.44
CA ALA A 19 -7.96 27.07 18.51
C ALA A 19 -9.12 27.86 19.10
N LEU A 20 -8.80 28.78 20.00
CA LEU A 20 -9.74 29.66 20.68
C LEU A 20 -9.65 31.07 20.10
N CYS A 21 -10.78 31.70 19.78
CA CYS A 21 -10.81 33.15 19.57
C CYS A 21 -10.81 33.88 20.92
N GLN A 22 -10.55 35.19 20.92
CA GLN A 22 -10.55 36.01 22.15
C GLN A 22 -11.88 35.98 22.92
N ASN A 23 -12.99 35.68 22.24
CA ASN A 23 -14.32 35.56 22.84
C ASN A 23 -14.69 34.12 23.25
N GLY A 24 -13.76 33.17 23.23
CA GLY A 24 -13.99 31.81 23.74
C GLY A 24 -14.62 30.81 22.75
N HIS A 25 -14.90 31.18 21.49
CA HIS A 25 -15.32 30.21 20.48
C HIS A 25 -14.17 29.30 20.04
N THR A 26 -14.43 28.00 19.99
CA THR A 26 -13.46 26.96 19.63
C THR A 26 -13.63 26.46 18.19
N LEU A 27 -12.52 26.27 17.48
CA LEU A 27 -12.47 25.65 16.16
C LEU A 27 -11.28 24.71 16.07
N CYS A 28 -11.43 23.59 15.38
CA CYS A 28 -10.28 22.74 15.09
C CYS A 28 -9.31 23.40 14.08
N SER A 29 -8.05 22.97 14.08
CA SER A 29 -7.02 23.47 13.15
C SER A 29 -7.42 23.39 11.67
N THR A 30 -8.08 22.31 11.24
CA THR A 30 -8.60 22.18 9.87
C THR A 30 -9.67 23.23 9.55
N CYS A 31 -10.61 23.47 10.47
CA CYS A 31 -11.63 24.49 10.27
C CYS A 31 -11.05 25.91 10.35
N LYS A 32 -10.07 26.16 11.24
CA LYS A 32 -9.32 27.43 11.32
C LYS A 32 -8.68 27.79 9.97
N ALA A 33 -8.08 26.81 9.29
CA ALA A 33 -7.52 27.01 7.94
C ALA A 33 -8.60 27.34 6.90
N ARG A 34 -9.76 26.66 6.93
CA ARG A 34 -10.89 26.90 6.00
C ARG A 34 -11.54 28.27 6.17
N VAL A 35 -11.51 28.84 7.39
CA VAL A 35 -12.09 30.16 7.69
C VAL A 35 -11.03 31.28 7.73
N HIS A 36 -9.85 31.04 7.18
CA HIS A 36 -8.75 32.01 7.08
C HIS A 36 -8.45 32.71 8.41
N ASN A 37 -8.31 31.93 9.50
CA ASN A 37 -8.01 32.44 10.85
C ASN A 37 -9.03 33.44 11.42
N ARG A 38 -10.27 33.47 10.94
CA ARG A 38 -11.33 34.31 11.50
C ARG A 38 -12.49 33.48 12.03
N CYS A 39 -12.90 33.80 13.26
CA CYS A 39 -14.04 33.13 13.88
C CYS A 39 -15.31 33.39 13.05
N PRO A 40 -16.02 32.35 12.58
CA PRO A 40 -17.23 32.54 11.78
C PRO A 40 -18.39 33.16 12.58
N THR A 41 -18.28 33.18 13.91
CA THR A 41 -19.35 33.63 14.82
C THR A 41 -19.17 35.08 15.24
N CYS A 42 -18.01 35.41 15.82
CA CYS A 42 -17.73 36.77 16.30
C CYS A 42 -16.78 37.56 15.41
N ARG A 43 -16.29 36.97 14.30
CA ARG A 43 -15.38 37.59 13.32
C ARG A 43 -14.00 38.01 13.86
N GLN A 44 -13.71 37.70 15.12
CA GLN A 44 -12.40 37.92 15.73
C GLN A 44 -11.34 36.96 15.18
N GLU A 45 -10.08 37.36 15.27
CA GLU A 45 -8.96 36.52 14.88
C GLU A 45 -8.86 35.27 15.78
N LEU A 46 -8.62 34.13 15.14
CA LEU A 46 -8.31 32.87 15.79
C LEU A 46 -6.81 32.84 16.07
N GLY A 47 -6.43 33.11 17.31
CA GLY A 47 -5.05 32.97 17.77
C GLY A 47 -4.61 31.51 17.85
N ASP A 48 -3.41 31.29 18.38
CA ASP A 48 -2.87 29.94 18.67
C ASP A 48 -3.15 29.48 20.11
N ILE A 49 -4.12 30.12 20.75
CA ILE A 49 -4.57 29.76 22.10
C ILE A 49 -5.31 28.42 22.02
N ARG A 50 -4.80 27.42 22.73
CA ARG A 50 -5.36 26.06 22.79
C ARG A 50 -6.36 25.94 23.93
N CYS A 51 -7.46 25.23 23.69
CA CYS A 51 -8.42 24.88 24.75
C CYS A 51 -8.02 23.58 25.47
N LEU A 52 -7.09 23.68 26.42
CA LEU A 52 -6.58 22.53 27.18
C LEU A 52 -7.69 21.72 27.90
N ALA A 53 -8.78 22.36 28.29
CA ALA A 53 -9.91 21.68 28.93
C ALA A 53 -10.63 20.72 27.96
N LEU A 54 -10.89 21.15 26.72
CA LEU A 54 -11.50 20.29 25.71
C LEU A 54 -10.52 19.22 25.21
N GLU A 55 -9.22 19.51 25.20
CA GLU A 55 -8.20 18.49 24.90
C GLU A 55 -8.19 17.39 25.96
N LYS A 56 -8.27 17.73 27.25
CA LYS A 56 -8.43 16.75 28.34
C LYS A 56 -9.73 15.95 28.26
N VAL A 57 -10.83 16.60 27.87
CA VAL A 57 -12.09 15.89 27.63
C VAL A 57 -11.94 14.93 26.45
N ALA A 58 -11.34 15.37 25.35
CA ALA A 58 -11.08 14.52 24.17
C ALA A 58 -10.17 13.32 24.50
N GLU A 59 -9.22 13.48 25.41
CA GLU A 59 -8.41 12.39 25.95
C GLU A 59 -9.24 11.35 26.72
N SER A 60 -10.28 11.76 27.44
CA SER A 60 -11.17 10.86 28.17
C SER A 60 -12.29 10.22 27.31
N LEU A 61 -12.45 10.67 26.06
CA LEU A 61 -13.49 10.14 25.18
C LEU A 61 -13.05 8.85 24.49
N GLU A 62 -13.84 7.81 24.69
CA GLU A 62 -13.75 6.56 23.95
C GLU A 62 -14.57 6.67 22.67
N LEU A 63 -13.92 6.41 21.54
CA LEU A 63 -14.49 6.56 20.21
C LEU A 63 -14.38 5.25 19.44
N PRO A 64 -15.43 4.84 18.70
CA PRO A 64 -15.35 3.66 17.85
C PRO A 64 -14.32 3.89 16.74
N CYS A 65 -13.66 2.82 16.31
CA CYS A 65 -12.80 2.82 15.13
C CYS A 65 -13.55 3.36 13.89
N LYS A 66 -12.89 4.13 13.01
CA LYS A 66 -13.53 4.60 11.76
C LYS A 66 -14.00 3.47 10.85
N TYR A 67 -13.47 2.26 11.02
CA TYR A 67 -13.87 1.07 10.28
C TYR A 67 -14.93 0.24 11.03
N TYR A 68 -15.62 0.83 12.01
CA TYR A 68 -16.71 0.17 12.74
C TYR A 68 -17.82 -0.33 11.80
N SER A 69 -18.18 0.48 10.79
CA SER A 69 -19.12 0.08 9.74
C SER A 69 -18.65 -1.07 8.85
N LEU A 70 -17.35 -1.36 8.85
CA LEU A 70 -16.73 -2.48 8.14
C LEU A 70 -16.53 -3.70 9.05
N GLY A 71 -17.00 -3.65 10.30
CA GLY A 71 -16.99 -4.77 11.23
C GLY A 71 -15.98 -4.67 12.38
N CYS A 72 -15.22 -3.58 12.51
CA CYS A 72 -14.33 -3.40 13.66
C CYS A 72 -15.13 -3.05 14.93
N PRO A 73 -15.23 -3.92 15.95
CA PRO A 73 -16.03 -3.64 17.14
C PRO A 73 -15.32 -2.73 18.15
N GLU A 74 -14.04 -2.42 17.90
CA GLU A 74 -13.15 -1.83 18.88
C GLU A 74 -13.41 -0.33 19.10
N ILE A 75 -13.28 0.07 20.36
CA ILE A 75 -13.45 1.45 20.84
C ILE A 75 -12.19 1.83 21.61
N PHE A 76 -11.65 3.02 21.34
CA PHE A 76 -10.39 3.47 21.93
C PHE A 76 -10.45 4.95 22.34
N PRO A 77 -9.64 5.37 23.33
CA PRO A 77 -9.30 6.78 23.53
C PRO A 77 -8.73 7.41 22.25
N TYR A 78 -8.93 8.71 22.06
CA TYR A 78 -8.59 9.42 20.81
C TYR A 78 -7.18 9.12 20.25
N TYR A 79 -6.13 9.23 21.07
CA TYR A 79 -4.75 9.01 20.61
C TYR A 79 -4.48 7.53 20.29
N SER A 80 -5.03 6.61 21.08
CA SER A 80 -4.90 5.16 20.85
C SER A 80 -5.66 4.72 19.60
N LYS A 81 -6.81 5.35 19.33
CA LYS A 81 -7.62 5.13 18.12
C LYS A 81 -6.82 5.38 16.85
N LEU A 82 -6.09 6.49 16.76
CA LEU A 82 -5.30 6.81 15.55
C LEU A 82 -4.23 5.75 15.26
N LYS A 83 -3.57 5.26 16.31
CA LYS A 83 -2.59 4.17 16.18
C LYS A 83 -3.28 2.89 15.69
N HIS A 84 -4.39 2.50 16.31
CA HIS A 84 -5.18 1.34 15.89
C HIS A 84 -5.63 1.44 14.43
N GLU A 85 -6.21 2.57 14.02
CA GLU A 85 -6.75 2.76 12.66
C GLU A 85 -5.70 2.64 11.56
N SER A 86 -4.42 2.90 11.87
CA SER A 86 -3.33 2.68 10.92
C SER A 86 -3.06 1.19 10.65
N GLN A 87 -3.39 0.32 11.60
CA GLN A 87 -3.09 -1.12 11.62
C GLN A 87 -4.35 -2.01 11.72
N CYS A 88 -5.55 -1.43 11.66
CA CYS A 88 -6.80 -2.15 11.81
C CYS A 88 -6.99 -3.18 10.69
N ASN A 89 -7.34 -4.42 11.04
CA ASN A 89 -7.55 -5.49 10.07
C ASN A 89 -8.74 -5.21 9.13
N PHE A 90 -9.76 -4.48 9.61
CA PHE A 90 -10.92 -4.05 8.83
C PHE A 90 -10.66 -2.84 7.93
N ARG A 91 -9.44 -2.28 7.97
CA ARG A 91 -9.04 -1.22 7.06
C ARG A 91 -9.10 -1.73 5.60
N PRO A 92 -9.70 -1.01 4.65
CA PRO A 92 -9.64 -1.36 3.23
C PRO A 92 -8.20 -1.39 2.70
N TYR A 93 -7.95 -2.20 1.68
CA TYR A 93 -6.66 -2.27 0.99
C TYR A 93 -6.63 -1.25 -0.14
N SER A 94 -5.43 -0.74 -0.44
CA SER A 94 -5.20 0.10 -1.63
C SER A 94 -4.89 -0.79 -2.83
N CYS A 95 -5.29 -0.34 -4.03
CA CYS A 95 -4.98 -1.04 -5.27
C CYS A 95 -3.47 -1.33 -5.39
N PRO A 96 -3.04 -2.59 -5.59
CA PRO A 96 -1.62 -2.95 -5.64
C PRO A 96 -0.96 -2.68 -7.00
N TYR A 97 -1.68 -2.09 -7.96
CA TYR A 97 -1.18 -1.78 -9.29
C TYR A 97 0.00 -0.80 -9.24
N ALA A 98 1.07 -1.12 -9.97
CA ALA A 98 2.32 -0.35 -9.95
C ALA A 98 2.55 0.45 -11.25
N GLY A 99 1.74 0.24 -12.30
CA GLY A 99 1.90 0.92 -13.58
C GLY A 99 1.39 2.37 -13.61
N SER A 100 0.59 2.78 -12.63
CA SER A 100 0.06 4.14 -12.49
C SER A 100 -0.35 4.42 -11.04
N GLU A 101 -0.43 5.70 -10.67
CA GLU A 101 -0.97 6.11 -9.37
C GLU A 101 -2.49 5.87 -9.34
N CYS A 102 -2.91 4.76 -8.72
CA CYS A 102 -4.31 4.40 -8.54
C CYS A 102 -4.72 4.61 -7.07
N SER A 103 -5.73 5.45 -6.83
CA SER A 103 -6.23 5.79 -5.50
C SER A 103 -7.37 4.90 -5.01
N VAL A 104 -7.75 3.89 -5.79
CA VAL A 104 -8.86 2.97 -5.46
C VAL A 104 -8.52 2.18 -4.20
N VAL A 105 -9.52 2.08 -3.31
CA VAL A 105 -9.45 1.31 -2.07
C VAL A 105 -10.68 0.41 -1.95
N GLY A 106 -10.51 -0.77 -1.35
CA GLY A 106 -11.62 -1.70 -1.13
C GLY A 106 -11.18 -3.01 -0.46
N ASP A 107 -12.08 -3.98 -0.42
CA ASP A 107 -11.76 -5.34 -0.01
C ASP A 107 -11.06 -6.11 -1.15
N ILE A 108 -10.59 -7.33 -0.85
CA ILE A 108 -9.83 -8.12 -1.83
C ILE A 108 -10.68 -8.49 -3.06
N PRO A 109 -11.94 -9.00 -2.93
CA PRO A 109 -12.77 -9.30 -4.09
C PRO A 109 -13.01 -8.08 -5.00
N PHE A 110 -13.31 -6.92 -4.42
CA PHE A 110 -13.47 -5.69 -5.19
C PHE A 110 -12.19 -5.30 -5.92
N LEU A 111 -11.04 -5.34 -5.24
CA LEU A 111 -9.75 -5.01 -5.86
C LEU A 111 -9.37 -5.99 -6.98
N VAL A 112 -9.69 -7.28 -6.85
CA VAL A 112 -9.45 -8.26 -7.92
C VAL A 112 -10.27 -7.93 -9.16
N SER A 113 -11.55 -7.59 -9.00
CA SER A 113 -12.40 -7.14 -10.12
C SER A 113 -11.85 -5.84 -10.74
N HIS A 114 -11.52 -4.85 -9.91
CA HIS A 114 -10.93 -3.59 -10.36
C HIS A 114 -9.62 -3.79 -11.16
N LEU A 115 -8.71 -4.64 -10.68
CA LEU A 115 -7.47 -4.96 -11.40
C LEU A 115 -7.74 -5.58 -12.78
N ARG A 116 -8.74 -6.46 -12.87
CA ARG A 116 -9.13 -7.10 -14.13
C ARG A 116 -9.79 -6.11 -15.09
N ASP A 117 -10.72 -5.32 -14.58
CA ASP A 117 -11.65 -4.56 -15.41
C ASP A 117 -11.08 -3.20 -15.79
N ASP A 118 -10.43 -2.50 -14.87
CA ASP A 118 -9.87 -1.16 -15.10
C ASP A 118 -8.40 -1.22 -15.54
N HIS A 119 -7.59 -2.06 -14.90
CA HIS A 119 -6.15 -2.17 -15.19
C HIS A 119 -5.78 -3.27 -16.19
N LYS A 120 -6.75 -4.11 -16.60
CA LYS A 120 -6.55 -5.22 -17.55
C LYS A 120 -5.42 -6.17 -17.13
N VAL A 121 -5.25 -6.36 -15.82
CA VAL A 121 -4.22 -7.23 -15.24
C VAL A 121 -4.51 -8.69 -15.58
N ASP A 122 -3.47 -9.40 -16.00
CA ASP A 122 -3.54 -10.84 -16.26
C ASP A 122 -3.79 -11.62 -14.98
N MET A 123 -4.82 -12.48 -15.02
CA MET A 123 -5.29 -13.31 -13.92
C MET A 123 -5.00 -14.78 -14.23
N HIS A 124 -4.20 -15.43 -13.39
CA HIS A 124 -3.84 -16.83 -13.54
C HIS A 124 -4.36 -17.65 -12.36
N SER A 125 -4.69 -18.92 -12.60
CA SER A 125 -5.02 -19.88 -11.55
C SER A 125 -3.90 -20.90 -11.40
N GLY A 126 -3.54 -21.22 -10.16
CA GLY A 126 -2.51 -22.19 -9.84
C GLY A 126 -1.36 -21.60 -9.04
N CYS A 127 -0.57 -22.51 -8.47
CA CYS A 127 0.48 -22.18 -7.50
C CYS A 127 1.89 -22.27 -8.09
N THR A 128 2.01 -22.49 -9.40
CA THR A 128 3.27 -22.50 -10.14
C THR A 128 3.11 -21.69 -11.41
N PHE A 129 4.12 -20.92 -11.77
CA PHE A 129 4.06 -20.06 -12.93
C PHE A 129 5.40 -19.94 -13.63
N ASN A 130 5.34 -19.58 -14.91
CA ASN A 130 6.48 -19.30 -15.75
C ASN A 130 6.20 -18.03 -16.55
N HIS A 131 6.69 -16.90 -16.06
CA HIS A 131 6.45 -15.59 -16.66
C HIS A 131 7.65 -15.16 -17.50
N ARG A 132 7.39 -14.62 -18.70
CA ARG A 132 8.43 -14.14 -19.60
C ARG A 132 8.39 -12.63 -19.70
N TYR A 133 9.51 -11.98 -19.39
CA TYR A 133 9.69 -10.53 -19.51
C TYR A 133 10.60 -10.25 -20.70
N VAL A 134 10.04 -9.56 -21.71
CA VAL A 134 10.74 -9.24 -22.95
C VAL A 134 10.87 -7.73 -23.08
N LYS A 135 12.06 -7.26 -23.48
CA LYS A 135 12.29 -5.86 -23.86
C LYS A 135 13.33 -5.78 -24.97
N SER A 136 12.97 -5.10 -26.06
CA SER A 136 13.81 -4.98 -27.26
C SER A 136 15.11 -4.23 -27.00
N ASN A 137 15.05 -3.12 -26.24
CA ASN A 137 16.23 -2.36 -25.84
C ASN A 137 16.42 -2.42 -24.31
N PRO A 138 17.39 -3.20 -23.79
CA PRO A 138 17.66 -3.29 -22.36
C PRO A 138 18.19 -1.98 -21.75
N ARG A 139 18.59 -0.99 -22.56
CA ARG A 139 19.05 0.33 -22.09
C ARG A 139 17.89 1.29 -21.77
N GLU A 140 16.74 1.12 -22.39
CA GLU A 140 15.52 1.94 -22.18
C GLU A 140 14.66 1.46 -21.01
N VAL A 141 15.31 0.93 -19.98
CA VAL A 141 14.63 0.22 -18.87
C VAL A 141 14.89 0.91 -17.54
N GLU A 142 15.43 2.13 -17.57
CA GLU A 142 15.59 2.96 -16.38
C GLU A 142 14.20 3.21 -15.77
N ASN A 143 13.90 2.55 -14.66
CA ASN A 143 12.64 2.64 -13.91
C ASN A 143 11.40 2.02 -14.60
N ALA A 144 11.59 1.05 -15.50
CA ALA A 144 10.45 0.36 -16.11
C ALA A 144 9.75 -0.56 -15.11
N THR A 145 8.43 -0.43 -15.00
CA THR A 145 7.58 -1.35 -14.24
C THR A 145 6.74 -2.15 -15.22
N TRP A 146 6.77 -3.48 -15.11
CA TRP A 146 5.91 -4.32 -15.93
C TRP A 146 4.52 -4.39 -15.35
N MET A 147 3.54 -4.70 -16.21
CA MET A 147 2.18 -4.94 -15.78
C MET A 147 2.18 -6.03 -14.70
N LEU A 148 1.46 -5.75 -13.62
CA LEU A 148 1.22 -6.68 -12.54
C LEU A 148 0.57 -7.95 -13.07
N THR A 149 0.96 -9.12 -12.56
CA THR A 149 0.27 -10.39 -12.79
C THR A 149 -0.31 -10.90 -11.47
N VAL A 150 -1.55 -11.37 -11.48
CA VAL A 150 -2.23 -11.89 -10.29
C VAL A 150 -2.44 -13.40 -10.41
N PHE A 151 -2.13 -14.12 -9.34
CA PHE A 151 -2.29 -15.56 -9.22
C PHE A 151 -3.34 -15.90 -8.15
N HIS A 152 -4.32 -16.70 -8.51
CA HIS A 152 -5.30 -17.29 -7.59
C HIS A 152 -4.85 -18.71 -7.23
N CYS A 153 -4.51 -18.91 -5.96
CA CYS A 153 -3.94 -20.14 -5.43
C CYS A 153 -4.42 -20.31 -3.98
N PHE A 154 -4.81 -21.53 -3.59
CA PHE A 154 -5.34 -21.83 -2.25
C PHE A 154 -6.54 -20.97 -1.79
N GLY A 155 -7.36 -20.47 -2.72
CA GLY A 155 -8.47 -19.56 -2.41
C GLY A 155 -8.04 -18.13 -2.07
N GLN A 156 -6.78 -17.80 -2.31
CA GLN A 156 -6.18 -16.49 -2.05
C GLN A 156 -5.54 -15.91 -3.32
N TYR A 157 -5.26 -14.61 -3.31
CA TYR A 157 -4.67 -13.90 -4.44
C TYR A 157 -3.25 -13.42 -4.13
N PHE A 158 -2.35 -13.55 -5.10
CA PHE A 158 -0.94 -13.16 -5.00
C PHE A 158 -0.55 -12.32 -6.22
N CYS A 159 0.22 -11.28 -5.98
CA CYS A 159 0.63 -10.27 -6.94
C CYS A 159 2.12 -10.45 -7.26
N LEU A 160 2.47 -10.81 -8.49
CA LEU A 160 3.85 -10.85 -8.94
C LEU A 160 4.24 -9.49 -9.53
N HIS A 161 5.22 -8.87 -8.88
CA HIS A 161 5.82 -7.62 -9.33
C HIS A 161 7.15 -7.91 -10.02
N PHE A 162 7.37 -7.23 -11.14
CA PHE A 162 8.66 -7.18 -11.82
C PHE A 162 8.93 -5.74 -12.25
N GLU A 163 10.05 -5.20 -11.82
CA GLU A 163 10.47 -3.84 -12.16
C GLU A 163 11.98 -3.79 -12.38
N ALA A 164 12.41 -2.75 -13.07
CA ALA A 164 13.80 -2.38 -13.19
C ALA A 164 13.99 -1.02 -12.52
N PHE A 165 15.07 -0.87 -11.76
CA PHE A 165 15.40 0.39 -11.09
C PHE A 165 16.91 0.51 -10.92
N GLN A 166 17.35 1.65 -10.43
CA GLN A 166 18.76 1.91 -10.17
C GLN A 166 19.11 1.60 -8.71
N LEU A 167 20.00 0.64 -8.50
CA LEU A 167 20.59 0.36 -7.19
C LEU A 167 21.97 1.04 -7.13
N GLY A 168 22.01 2.23 -6.52
CA GLY A 168 23.20 3.10 -6.56
C GLY A 168 23.49 3.58 -7.98
N MET A 169 24.59 3.10 -8.58
CA MET A 169 24.96 3.37 -9.97
C MET A 169 24.75 2.18 -10.91
N ALA A 170 24.17 1.07 -10.42
CA ALA A 170 23.96 -0.13 -11.21
C ALA A 170 22.46 -0.35 -11.54
N PRO A 171 22.10 -0.56 -12.82
CA PRO A 171 20.75 -0.94 -13.19
C PRO A 171 20.50 -2.40 -12.79
N VAL A 172 19.40 -2.64 -12.09
CA VAL A 172 18.98 -3.96 -11.63
C VAL A 172 17.53 -4.23 -12.02
N TYR A 173 17.19 -5.50 -12.11
CA TYR A 173 15.81 -5.98 -12.15
C TYR A 173 15.46 -6.58 -10.81
N MET A 174 14.21 -6.49 -10.40
CA MET A 174 13.72 -7.10 -9.18
C MET A 174 12.38 -7.76 -9.40
N ALA A 175 12.27 -8.98 -8.90
CA ALA A 175 11.03 -9.75 -8.89
C ALA A 175 10.65 -10.08 -7.44
N PHE A 176 9.38 -9.87 -7.07
CA PHE A 176 8.88 -10.27 -5.75
C PHE A 176 7.39 -10.58 -5.81
N LEU A 177 6.91 -11.36 -4.86
CA LEU A 177 5.51 -11.75 -4.74
C LEU A 177 4.90 -11.08 -3.50
N ARG A 178 3.70 -10.52 -3.65
CA ARG A 178 2.91 -9.97 -2.54
C ARG A 178 1.60 -10.72 -2.35
N PHE A 179 1.20 -10.95 -1.11
CA PHE A 179 -0.08 -11.53 -0.73
C PHE A 179 -1.17 -10.47 -0.66
N MET A 180 -2.29 -10.71 -1.34
CA MET A 180 -3.47 -9.83 -1.30
C MET A 180 -4.30 -10.10 -0.03
N GLY A 181 -3.80 -9.61 1.11
CA GLY A 181 -4.42 -9.72 2.42
C GLY A 181 -3.50 -9.11 3.48
N ASP A 182 -3.71 -9.37 4.76
CA ASP A 182 -2.84 -8.87 5.83
C ASP A 182 -1.57 -9.73 6.05
N GLU A 183 -0.69 -9.27 6.93
CA GLU A 183 0.61 -9.90 7.18
C GLU A 183 0.51 -11.22 7.97
N ASN A 184 -0.49 -11.36 8.85
CA ASN A 184 -0.65 -12.59 9.63
C ASN A 184 -1.06 -13.74 8.71
N ASP A 185 -2.01 -13.47 7.81
CA ASP A 185 -2.44 -14.46 6.81
C ASP A 185 -1.34 -14.78 5.80
N ALA A 186 -0.53 -13.77 5.42
CA ALA A 186 0.59 -13.96 4.50
C ALA A 186 1.64 -14.96 5.02
N ARG A 187 1.85 -15.03 6.35
CA ARG A 187 2.80 -15.97 7.00
C ARG A 187 2.43 -17.43 6.84
N ASN A 188 1.19 -17.74 6.48
CA ASN A 188 0.76 -19.11 6.18
C ASN A 188 1.25 -19.61 4.81
N TYR A 189 1.94 -18.76 4.05
CA TYR A 189 2.41 -19.06 2.71
C TYR A 189 3.89 -18.74 2.55
N SER A 190 4.53 -19.48 1.65
CA SER A 190 5.85 -19.17 1.15
C SER A 190 5.86 -19.26 -0.37
N TYR A 191 6.85 -18.61 -0.97
CA TYR A 191 7.06 -18.63 -2.40
C TYR A 191 8.54 -18.74 -2.75
N SER A 192 8.79 -19.18 -3.98
CA SER A 192 10.10 -19.13 -4.61
C SER A 192 10.02 -18.47 -5.98
N LEU A 193 11.09 -17.77 -6.34
CA LEU A 193 11.33 -17.22 -7.67
C LEU A 193 12.68 -17.72 -8.16
N GLU A 194 12.71 -18.24 -9.38
CA GLU A 194 13.90 -18.78 -10.02
C GLU A 194 14.12 -18.12 -11.39
N VAL A 195 15.36 -17.73 -11.65
CA VAL A 195 15.87 -17.39 -12.98
C VAL A 195 17.10 -18.23 -13.28
N GLY A 196 17.24 -18.72 -14.51
CA GLY A 196 18.37 -19.58 -14.85
C GLY A 196 18.52 -19.85 -16.35
N ALA A 197 19.75 -20.13 -16.76
CA ALA A 197 20.12 -20.58 -18.10
C ALA A 197 21.53 -21.22 -18.06
N ASN A 198 21.85 -22.04 -19.08
CA ASN A 198 23.20 -22.62 -19.26
C ASN A 198 23.77 -23.32 -18.01
N GLY A 199 22.93 -24.10 -17.31
CA GLY A 199 23.33 -24.83 -16.11
C GLY A 199 23.56 -23.97 -14.86
N ARG A 200 23.24 -22.68 -14.90
CA ARG A 200 23.29 -21.78 -13.73
C ARG A 200 21.90 -21.24 -13.41
N LYS A 201 21.62 -21.04 -12.12
CA LYS A 201 20.37 -20.43 -11.65
C LYS A 201 20.56 -19.60 -10.38
N MET A 202 19.65 -18.66 -10.18
CA MET A 202 19.46 -17.91 -8.94
C MET A 202 18.05 -18.19 -8.43
N ILE A 203 17.92 -18.40 -7.13
CA ILE A 203 16.65 -18.66 -6.45
C ILE A 203 16.52 -17.68 -5.30
N TRP A 204 15.33 -17.13 -5.14
CA TRP A 204 14.89 -16.36 -3.97
C TRP A 204 13.69 -17.08 -3.35
N GLU A 205 13.69 -17.31 -2.05
CA GLU A 205 12.58 -17.92 -1.33
C GLU A 205 12.26 -17.13 -0.07
N GLY A 206 10.98 -17.11 0.31
CA GLY A 206 10.54 -16.47 1.54
C GLY A 206 9.03 -16.34 1.64
N THR A 207 8.58 -15.63 2.67
CA THR A 207 7.17 -15.29 2.88
C THR A 207 6.76 -14.11 2.00
N PRO A 208 5.62 -14.16 1.29
CA PRO A 208 5.15 -13.04 0.50
C PRO A 208 4.77 -11.86 1.41
N ARG A 209 5.17 -10.64 1.05
CA ARG A 209 4.75 -9.42 1.77
C ARG A 209 3.26 -9.16 1.56
N SER A 210 2.56 -8.67 2.58
CA SER A 210 1.19 -8.18 2.43
C SER A 210 1.11 -6.96 1.49
N ILE A 211 0.02 -6.82 0.73
CA ILE A 211 -0.27 -5.58 -0.03
C ILE A 211 -0.57 -4.36 0.86
N ARG A 212 -0.60 -4.51 2.19
CA ARG A 212 -0.51 -3.37 3.13
C ARG A 212 0.79 -2.59 2.92
N ASP A 213 1.85 -3.27 2.49
CA ASP A 213 3.09 -2.65 2.04
C ASP A 213 3.02 -2.34 0.54
N SER A 214 3.35 -1.09 0.20
CA SER A 214 3.43 -0.66 -1.20
C SER A 214 4.58 -1.37 -1.93
N HIS A 215 4.48 -1.50 -3.25
CA HIS A 215 5.57 -2.06 -4.06
C HIS A 215 6.88 -1.27 -3.86
N ARG A 216 6.79 0.06 -3.72
CA ARG A 216 7.93 0.94 -3.42
C ARG A 216 8.60 0.57 -2.10
N LYS A 217 7.83 0.32 -1.03
CA LYS A 217 8.38 -0.09 0.27
C LYS A 217 9.13 -1.42 0.18
N VAL A 218 8.60 -2.39 -0.55
CA VAL A 218 9.28 -3.68 -0.77
C VAL A 218 10.58 -3.49 -1.55
N ARG A 219 10.52 -2.75 -2.67
CA ARG A 219 11.68 -2.41 -3.49
C ARG A 219 12.78 -1.71 -2.71
N ASP A 220 12.43 -0.65 -1.97
CA ASP A 220 13.39 0.18 -1.23
C ASP A 220 14.05 -0.60 -0.07
N SER A 221 13.39 -1.66 0.41
CA SER A 221 13.95 -2.61 1.37
C SER A 221 14.78 -3.75 0.75
N HIS A 222 14.83 -3.82 -0.59
CA HIS A 222 15.54 -4.86 -1.35
C HIS A 222 15.06 -6.29 -1.05
N ASP A 223 13.80 -6.44 -0.65
CA ASP A 223 13.22 -7.71 -0.22
C ASP A 223 12.57 -8.47 -1.39
N GLY A 224 13.43 -9.12 -2.18
CA GLY A 224 13.02 -9.83 -3.40
C GLY A 224 14.21 -10.32 -4.22
N LEU A 225 13.92 -11.02 -5.32
CA LEU A 225 14.93 -11.52 -6.24
C LEU A 225 15.52 -10.36 -7.05
N ILE A 226 16.68 -9.85 -6.63
CA ILE A 226 17.44 -8.82 -7.35
C ILE A 226 18.38 -9.49 -8.35
N ILE A 227 18.30 -9.05 -9.60
CA ILE A 227 19.07 -9.58 -10.72
C ILE A 227 19.83 -8.43 -11.37
N GLN A 228 21.15 -8.44 -11.23
CA GLN A 228 22.00 -7.47 -11.93
C GLN A 228 21.81 -7.60 -13.44
N ARG A 229 21.87 -6.48 -14.17
CA ARG A 229 21.61 -6.46 -15.60
C ARG A 229 22.46 -7.42 -16.42
N ASN A 230 23.76 -7.53 -16.12
CA ASN A 230 24.66 -8.49 -16.77
C ASN A 230 24.17 -9.95 -16.60
N MET A 231 23.67 -10.29 -15.42
CA MET A 231 23.12 -11.60 -15.11
C MET A 231 21.77 -11.83 -15.80
N ALA A 232 20.89 -10.81 -15.81
CA ALA A 232 19.62 -10.88 -16.52
C ALA A 232 19.82 -11.11 -18.03
N LEU A 233 20.82 -10.46 -18.64
CA LEU A 233 21.20 -10.68 -20.04
C LEU A 233 21.85 -12.05 -20.26
N PHE A 234 22.65 -12.54 -19.31
CA PHE A 234 23.18 -13.90 -19.36
C PHE A 234 22.06 -14.95 -19.35
N PHE A 235 21.05 -14.78 -18.49
CA PHE A 235 19.89 -15.68 -18.42
C PHE A 235 18.89 -15.53 -19.58
N SER A 236 18.94 -14.41 -20.31
CA SER A 236 18.09 -14.19 -21.49
C SER A 236 18.55 -15.01 -22.72
N GLY A 237 19.79 -15.50 -22.72
CA GLY A 237 20.40 -16.13 -23.90
C GLY A 237 20.68 -15.14 -25.05
N GLY A 238 21.36 -15.61 -26.11
CA GLY A 238 21.66 -14.80 -27.30
C GLY A 238 22.82 -13.81 -27.17
N GLU A 239 22.88 -12.81 -28.07
CA GLU A 239 23.98 -11.82 -28.19
C GLU A 239 23.92 -10.65 -27.19
N ARG A 240 23.14 -10.75 -26.10
CA ARG A 240 22.96 -9.69 -25.07
C ARG A 240 22.37 -8.38 -25.60
N LYS A 241 21.69 -8.41 -26.75
CA LYS A 241 21.07 -7.24 -27.41
C LYS A 241 19.64 -6.97 -26.94
N GLU A 242 18.97 -7.96 -26.37
CA GLU A 242 17.58 -7.90 -25.89
C GLU A 242 17.45 -8.57 -24.51
N LEU A 243 16.42 -8.20 -23.76
CA LEU A 243 16.04 -8.89 -22.53
C LEU A 243 14.94 -9.91 -22.88
N LYS A 244 15.17 -11.17 -22.52
CA LYS A 244 14.23 -12.30 -22.65
C LYS A 244 14.26 -13.14 -21.38
N LEU A 245 14.04 -12.47 -20.25
CA LEU A 245 14.16 -13.10 -18.94
C LEU A 245 12.92 -13.94 -18.63
N ARG A 246 13.14 -15.16 -18.14
CA ARG A 246 12.08 -16.07 -17.70
C ARG A 246 12.18 -16.23 -16.19
N VAL A 247 11.14 -15.79 -15.48
CA VAL A 247 11.00 -15.97 -14.04
C VAL A 247 10.01 -17.11 -13.81
N THR A 248 10.49 -18.18 -13.19
CA THR A 248 9.64 -19.29 -12.75
C THR A 248 9.37 -19.11 -11.27
N GLY A 249 8.19 -19.46 -10.79
CA GLY A 249 7.92 -19.41 -9.36
C GLY A 249 6.91 -20.44 -8.91
N ARG A 250 6.90 -20.65 -7.60
CA ARG A 250 5.99 -21.55 -6.90
C ARG A 250 5.51 -20.88 -5.62
N ILE A 251 4.27 -21.17 -5.22
CA ILE A 251 3.64 -20.79 -3.96
C ILE A 251 3.24 -22.07 -3.24
N TRP A 252 3.45 -22.14 -1.92
CA TRP A 252 2.99 -23.25 -1.08
C TRP A 252 2.51 -22.74 0.28
N LYS A 253 1.75 -23.57 1.00
CA LYS A 253 1.38 -23.32 2.39
C LYS A 253 2.49 -23.82 3.32
N GLU A 254 2.79 -23.06 4.34
CA GLU A 254 3.58 -23.54 5.48
C GLU A 254 2.71 -24.45 6.34
N GLN A 255 3.30 -25.52 6.88
CA GLN A 255 2.63 -26.51 7.73
C GLN A 255 2.60 -26.08 9.19
#